data_AF-A0A7C5MEY1-F1
#
_entry.id   AF-A0A7C5MEY1-F1
#
_cell.length_a   1.000
_cell.length_b   1.000
_cell.length_c   1.000
_cell.angle_alpha   90.00
_cell.angle_beta   90.00
_cell.angle_gamma   90.00
#
_symmetry.space_group_name_H-M   'P 1'
#
loop_
_entity.id
_entity.type
_entity.pdbx_description
1 polymer ?
#
loop_
_entity_poly.entity_id
_entity_poly.type
_entity_poly.pdbx_seq_one_letter_code
_entity_poly.pdbx_strand_id
1 'polypeptide(L)'
;MVRFRWLRNRLKELSQSTFIERILLVFPFFILVLDLYMLHHALSIGDQKIIIPATLLFIFSVMEIIVAFDEIHEHVIETLSDKKISKKVRSVVKGSKHNMTVKRAMELSLEKYPELRKYRRKLYHVICQVLSEEMDDE
;
A
#
# COMPACT_ATOMS: atom_id res chain seq x y z
N MET A 1 10.62 -8.04 26.53
CA MET A 1 10.95 -8.22 25.09
C MET A 1 9.78 -7.73 24.23
N VAL A 2 9.62 -6.41 24.03
CA VAL A 2 8.40 -5.79 23.44
C VAL A 2 8.72 -5.00 22.14
N ARG A 3 10.01 -4.90 21.76
CA ARG A 3 10.49 -3.97 20.72
C ARG A 3 10.20 -4.39 19.26
N PHE A 4 9.79 -5.63 19.00
CA PHE A 4 9.54 -6.12 17.63
C PHE A 4 8.07 -6.19 17.22
N ARG A 5 7.14 -5.80 18.09
CA ARG A 5 5.70 -5.85 17.75
C ARG A 5 5.32 -4.82 16.69
N TRP A 6 6.00 -3.66 16.70
CA TRP A 6 5.80 -2.60 15.71
C TRP A 6 6.35 -2.98 14.33
N LEU A 7 7.55 -3.55 14.27
CA LEU A 7 8.15 -4.06 13.02
C LEU A 7 7.29 -5.16 12.40
N ARG A 8 6.72 -6.05 13.22
CA ARG A 8 5.88 -7.16 12.74
C ARG A 8 4.56 -6.68 12.15
N ASN A 9 3.96 -5.64 12.72
CA ASN A 9 2.74 -5.04 12.15
C ASN A 9 3.05 -4.31 10.85
N ARG A 10 4.17 -3.59 10.75
CA ARG A 10 4.64 -2.96 9.51
C ARG A 10 4.96 -3.99 8.41
N LEU A 11 5.61 -5.10 8.75
CA LEU A 11 5.88 -6.20 7.82
C LEU A 11 4.61 -6.91 7.36
N LYS A 12 3.59 -7.00 8.23
CA LYS A 12 2.30 -7.59 7.88
C LYS A 12 1.47 -6.66 6.98
N GLU A 13 1.60 -5.34 7.15
CA GLU A 13 1.05 -4.33 6.24
C GLU A 13 1.74 -4.38 4.87
N LEU A 14 3.07 -4.49 4.83
CA LEU A 14 3.84 -4.69 3.58
C LEU A 14 3.54 -6.03 2.88
N SER A 15 3.14 -7.06 3.64
CA SER A 15 2.81 -8.38 3.08
C SER A 15 1.43 -8.45 2.43
N GLN A 16 0.58 -7.43 2.62
CA GLN A 16 -0.75 -7.35 1.97
C GLN A 16 -0.76 -6.53 0.68
N SER A 17 0.39 -5.98 0.29
CA SER A 17 0.64 -5.29 -0.97
C SER A 17 0.95 -6.32 -2.06
N THR A 18 0.41 -6.08 -3.26
CA THR A 18 0.39 -7.00 -4.40
C THR A 18 1.82 -7.40 -4.78
N PHE A 19 2.08 -8.67 -5.15
CA PHE A 19 3.42 -9.20 -5.48
C PHE A 19 4.26 -8.29 -6.40
N ILE A 20 3.61 -7.51 -7.26
CA ILE A 20 4.20 -6.55 -8.20
C ILE A 20 4.83 -5.35 -7.47
N GLU A 21 4.15 -4.75 -6.49
CA GLU A 21 4.69 -3.65 -5.67
C GLU A 21 5.91 -4.11 -4.84
N ARG A 22 5.88 -5.38 -4.42
CA ARG A 22 6.99 -5.99 -3.67
C ARG A 22 8.22 -6.23 -4.54
N ILE A 23 8.06 -6.54 -5.82
CA ILE A 23 9.16 -6.68 -6.79
C ILE A 23 9.73 -5.31 -7.17
N LEU A 24 8.87 -4.31 -7.36
CA LEU A 24 9.29 -2.92 -7.62
C LEU A 24 10.18 -2.36 -6.50
N LEU A 25 9.91 -2.73 -5.24
CA LEU A 25 10.80 -2.39 -4.12
C LEU A 25 12.14 -3.11 -4.16
N VAL A 26 12.21 -4.36 -4.63
CA VAL A 26 13.47 -5.13 -4.58
C VAL A 26 14.54 -4.50 -5.47
N PHE A 27 14.15 -3.83 -6.55
CA PHE A 27 15.07 -3.28 -7.54
C PHE A 27 15.93 -2.10 -7.00
N PRO A 28 15.36 -1.04 -6.37
CA PRO A 28 16.13 0.00 -5.70
C PRO A 28 17.09 -0.54 -4.63
N PHE A 29 16.67 -1.54 -3.85
CA PHE A 29 17.53 -2.17 -2.85
C PHE A 29 18.70 -2.95 -3.47
N PHE A 30 18.47 -3.60 -4.60
CA PHE A 30 19.53 -4.29 -5.34
C PHE A 30 20.56 -3.31 -5.90
N ILE A 31 20.11 -2.19 -6.47
CA ILE A 31 20.99 -1.10 -6.94
C ILE A 31 21.82 -0.54 -5.79
N LEU A 32 21.21 -0.29 -4.63
CA LEU A 32 21.91 0.23 -3.45
C LEU A 32 23.06 -0.70 -3.01
N VAL A 33 22.88 -2.02 -3.08
CA VAL A 33 23.93 -3.00 -2.73
C VAL A 33 25.10 -2.91 -3.72
N LEU A 34 24.81 -2.76 -5.01
CA LEU A 34 25.85 -2.58 -6.03
C LEU A 34 26.59 -1.25 -5.84
N ASP A 35 25.87 -0.16 -5.59
CA ASP A 35 26.46 1.15 -5.35
C ASP A 35 27.32 1.17 -4.07
N LEU A 36 26.88 0.49 -3.01
CA LEU A 36 27.66 0.34 -1.79
C LEU A 36 28.96 -0.44 -2.04
N TYR A 37 28.90 -1.50 -2.84
CA TYR A 37 30.09 -2.26 -3.24
C TYR A 37 31.07 -1.39 -4.06
N MET A 38 30.54 -0.64 -5.04
CA MET A 38 31.32 0.26 -5.87
C MET A 38 31.97 1.38 -5.03
N LEU A 39 31.23 1.94 -4.07
CA LEU A 39 31.73 2.97 -3.17
C LEU A 39 32.82 2.42 -2.24
N HIS A 40 32.62 1.24 -1.68
CA HIS A 40 33.64 0.56 -0.87
C HIS A 40 34.92 0.30 -1.67
N HIS A 41 34.78 -0.19 -2.91
CA HIS A 41 35.90 -0.43 -3.80
C HIS A 41 36.61 0.87 -4.20
N ALA A 42 35.86 1.93 -4.52
CA ALA A 42 36.41 3.25 -4.84
C ALA A 42 37.19 3.86 -3.66
N LEU A 43 36.67 3.72 -2.44
CA LEU A 43 37.37 4.12 -1.22
C LEU A 43 38.66 3.33 -0.99
N SER A 44 38.68 2.04 -1.33
CA SER A 44 39.87 1.20 -1.22
C SER A 44 40.97 1.59 -2.23
N ILE A 45 40.62 2.12 -3.40
CA ILE A 45 41.58 2.61 -4.40
C ILE A 45 42.10 4.00 -4.02
N GLY A 46 41.28 4.82 -3.36
CA GLY A 46 41.66 6.17 -2.91
C GLY A 46 41.67 7.23 -4.03
N ASP A 47 41.18 6.90 -5.22
CA ASP A 47 41.09 7.85 -6.34
C ASP A 47 39.82 8.72 -6.21
N GLN A 48 40.05 10.01 -5.93
CA GLN A 48 39.02 11.04 -5.82
C GLN A 48 38.10 11.08 -7.06
N LYS A 49 38.63 10.80 -8.26
CA LYS A 49 37.86 10.82 -9.51
C LYS A 49 36.78 9.74 -9.57
N ILE A 50 36.95 8.65 -8.80
CA ILE A 50 36.02 7.52 -8.75
C ILE A 50 35.12 7.64 -7.51
N ILE A 51 35.66 8.14 -6.38
CA ILE A 51 34.92 8.30 -5.13
C ILE A 51 33.77 9.30 -5.28
N ILE A 52 34.00 10.44 -5.94
CA ILE A 52 32.99 11.48 -6.12
C ILE A 52 31.75 10.95 -6.88
N PRO A 53 31.89 10.36 -8.08
CA PRO A 53 30.73 9.83 -8.81
C PRO A 53 30.08 8.64 -8.09
N ALA A 54 30.85 7.76 -7.45
CA ALA A 54 30.29 6.64 -6.68
C ALA A 54 29.45 7.14 -5.49
N THR A 55 29.88 8.21 -4.82
CA THR A 55 29.11 8.82 -3.73
C THR A 55 27.82 9.45 -4.24
N LEU A 56 27.87 10.12 -5.39
CA LEU A 56 26.69 10.71 -6.01
C LEU A 56 25.65 9.65 -6.42
N LEU A 57 26.09 8.54 -7.03
CA LEU A 57 25.22 7.41 -7.37
C LEU A 57 24.55 6.83 -6.12
N PHE A 58 25.33 6.63 -5.05
CA PHE A 58 24.80 6.17 -3.78
C PHE A 58 23.69 7.08 -3.23
N ILE A 59 23.84 8.41 -3.34
CA ILE A 59 22.80 9.36 -2.93
C ILE A 59 21.53 9.21 -3.79
N PHE A 60 21.67 9.08 -5.10
CA PHE A 60 20.53 8.87 -5.98
C PHE A 60 19.79 7.57 -5.68
N SER A 61 20.52 6.47 -5.43
CA SER A 61 19.92 5.20 -5.04
C SER A 61 19.15 5.31 -3.71
N VAL A 62 19.68 6.03 -2.72
CA VAL A 62 18.94 6.30 -1.46
C VAL A 62 17.67 7.12 -1.73
N MET A 63 17.72 8.12 -2.61
CA MET A 63 16.54 8.91 -2.97
C MET A 63 15.47 8.07 -3.66
N GLU A 64 15.85 7.17 -4.57
CA GLU A 64 14.91 6.24 -5.21
C GLU A 64 14.17 5.37 -4.19
N ILE A 65 14.89 4.88 -3.18
CA ILE A 65 14.26 4.11 -2.09
C ILE A 65 13.24 4.98 -1.35
N ILE A 66 13.58 6.22 -1.00
CA ILE A 66 12.65 7.12 -0.30
C ILE A 66 11.37 7.36 -1.12
N VAL A 67 11.52 7.68 -2.41
CA VAL A 67 10.39 7.91 -3.31
C VAL A 67 9.53 6.65 -3.46
N ALA A 68 10.15 5.48 -3.63
CA ALA A 68 9.45 4.20 -3.71
C ALA A 68 8.68 3.89 -2.41
N PHE A 69 9.21 4.25 -1.25
CA PHE A 69 8.51 4.11 0.03
C PHE A 69 7.30 5.04 0.14
N ASP A 70 7.40 6.28 -0.32
CA ASP A 70 6.29 7.25 -0.31
C ASP A 70 5.14 6.77 -1.21
N GLU A 71 5.45 6.30 -2.41
CA GLU A 71 4.46 5.76 -3.36
C GLU A 71 3.70 4.56 -2.77
N ILE A 72 4.41 3.69 -2.05
CA ILE A 72 3.80 2.52 -1.40
C ILE A 72 2.99 2.92 -0.17
N HIS A 73 3.44 3.92 0.58
CA HIS A 73 2.68 4.41 1.71
C HIS A 73 1.34 5.03 1.28
N GLU A 74 1.34 5.76 0.17
CA GLU A 74 0.12 6.31 -0.44
C GLU A 74 -0.82 5.19 -0.90
N HIS A 75 -0.32 4.21 -1.66
CA HIS A 75 -1.13 3.07 -2.08
C HIS A 75 -1.66 2.22 -0.91
N VAL A 76 -0.86 2.00 0.13
CA VAL A 76 -1.29 1.26 1.33
C VAL A 76 -2.36 2.05 2.09
N ILE A 77 -2.24 3.38 2.22
CA ILE A 77 -3.27 4.21 2.86
C ILE A 77 -4.57 4.17 2.06
N GLU A 78 -4.51 4.31 0.73
CA GLU A 78 -5.70 4.23 -0.12
C GLU A 78 -6.39 2.87 0.02
N THR A 79 -5.60 1.79 -0.04
CA THR A 79 -6.10 0.42 0.09
C THR A 79 -6.67 0.14 1.48
N LEU A 80 -6.09 0.70 2.54
CA LEU A 80 -6.62 0.60 3.91
C LEU A 80 -7.91 1.39 4.07
N SER A 81 -8.00 2.57 3.46
CA SER A 81 -9.24 3.36 3.43
C SER A 81 -10.35 2.59 2.72
N ASP A 82 -10.03 1.92 1.61
CA ASP A 82 -10.98 1.13 0.82
C ASP A 82 -11.39 -0.15 1.52
N LYS A 83 -10.45 -0.86 2.16
CA LYS A 83 -10.76 -2.00 3.04
C LYS A 83 -11.67 -1.59 4.19
N LYS A 84 -11.48 -0.40 4.78
CA LYS A 84 -12.32 0.10 5.88
C LYS A 84 -13.72 0.46 5.40
N ILE A 85 -13.85 1.10 4.24
CA ILE A 85 -15.15 1.40 3.61
C ILE A 85 -15.84 0.09 3.22
N SER A 86 -15.14 -0.81 2.54
CA SER A 86 -15.64 -2.14 2.12
C SER A 86 -16.12 -2.97 3.30
N LYS A 87 -15.37 -3.03 4.41
CA LYS A 87 -15.79 -3.76 5.62
C LYS A 87 -17.08 -3.19 6.23
N LYS A 88 -17.22 -1.86 6.27
CA LYS A 88 -18.46 -1.21 6.74
C LYS A 88 -19.63 -1.54 5.82
N VAL A 89 -19.45 -1.41 4.51
CA VAL A 89 -20.47 -1.75 3.50
C VAL A 89 -20.87 -3.22 3.60
N ARG A 90 -19.92 -4.15 3.66
CA ARG A 90 -20.18 -5.59 3.80
C ARG A 90 -20.95 -5.93 5.07
N SER A 91 -20.69 -5.23 6.19
CA SER A 91 -21.48 -5.40 7.42
C SER A 91 -22.94 -4.95 7.29
N VAL A 92 -23.20 -3.97 6.41
CA VAL A 92 -24.56 -3.52 6.10
C VAL A 92 -25.23 -4.52 5.16
N VAL A 93 -24.52 -5.00 4.13
CA VAL A 93 -25.02 -5.99 3.17
C VAL A 93 -25.36 -7.32 3.86
N LYS A 94 -24.44 -7.89 4.65
CA LYS A 94 -24.70 -9.14 5.40
C LYS A 94 -25.77 -9.04 6.48
N GLY A 95 -25.97 -7.85 7.04
CA GLY A 95 -27.03 -7.59 8.03
C GLY A 95 -28.42 -7.40 7.41
N SER A 96 -28.52 -7.38 6.08
CA SER A 96 -29.74 -7.09 5.33
C SER A 96 -30.19 -8.33 4.54
N LYS A 97 -31.50 -8.45 4.29
CA LYS A 97 -32.08 -9.60 3.55
C LYS A 97 -31.48 -9.74 2.14
N HIS A 98 -31.45 -10.98 1.63
CA HIS A 98 -31.13 -11.31 0.24
C HIS A 98 -31.89 -10.40 -0.74
N ASN A 99 -31.21 -9.98 -1.82
CA ASN A 99 -31.67 -9.05 -2.87
C ASN A 99 -31.57 -7.55 -2.53
N MET A 100 -30.40 -7.11 -2.08
CA MET A 100 -30.13 -5.70 -1.83
C MET A 100 -29.67 -4.96 -3.10
N THR A 101 -30.42 -3.95 -3.53
CA THR A 101 -30.02 -3.08 -4.64
C THR A 101 -28.91 -2.11 -4.22
N VAL A 102 -28.02 -1.74 -5.15
CA VAL A 102 -26.95 -0.73 -4.96
C VAL A 102 -27.46 0.56 -4.29
N LYS A 103 -28.60 1.10 -4.76
CA LYS A 103 -29.21 2.31 -4.19
C LYS A 103 -29.57 2.14 -2.71
N ARG A 104 -30.17 1.00 -2.36
CA ARG A 104 -30.60 0.70 -1.00
C ARG A 104 -29.41 0.43 -0.08
N ALA A 105 -28.38 -0.25 -0.58
CA ALA A 105 -27.12 -0.43 0.12
C ALA A 105 -26.41 0.90 0.40
N MET A 106 -26.49 1.84 -0.54
CA MET A 106 -25.91 3.17 -0.40
C MET A 106 -26.62 3.99 0.67
N GLU A 107 -27.96 4.00 0.65
CA GLU A 107 -28.77 4.69 1.66
C GLU A 107 -28.50 4.12 3.06
N LEU A 108 -28.57 2.80 3.23
CA LEU A 108 -28.33 2.14 4.52
C LEU A 108 -26.90 2.32 5.03
N SER A 109 -25.90 2.33 4.13
CA SER A 109 -24.51 2.57 4.51
C SER A 109 -24.28 4.00 4.98
N LEU A 110 -24.94 4.98 4.35
CA LEU A 110 -24.86 6.39 4.73
C LEU A 110 -25.67 6.71 5.99
N GLU A 111 -26.75 5.98 6.23
CA GLU A 111 -27.55 6.09 7.46
C GLU A 111 -26.79 5.53 8.67
N LYS A 112 -26.15 4.36 8.51
CA LYS A 112 -25.38 3.71 9.58
C LYS A 112 -24.01 4.35 9.82
N TYR A 113 -23.39 4.93 8.79
CA TYR A 113 -22.07 5.56 8.84
C TYR A 113 -22.07 6.91 8.09
N PRO A 114 -22.58 7.99 8.71
CA PRO A 114 -22.68 9.31 8.07
C PRO A 114 -21.32 9.88 7.63
N GLU A 115 -20.21 9.44 8.23
CA GLU A 115 -18.85 9.81 7.83
C GLU A 115 -18.49 9.35 6.40
N LEU A 116 -19.20 8.36 5.84
CA LEU A 116 -18.98 7.87 4.47
C LEU A 116 -19.51 8.85 3.41
N ARG A 117 -20.28 9.87 3.80
CA ARG A 117 -20.86 10.86 2.89
C ARG A 117 -19.79 11.65 2.12
N LYS A 118 -18.62 11.84 2.73
CA LYS A 118 -17.44 12.46 2.09
C LYS A 118 -16.88 11.62 0.92
N TYR A 119 -17.13 10.32 0.92
CA TYR A 119 -16.61 9.35 -0.07
C TYR A 119 -17.69 8.84 -1.04
N ARG A 120 -18.78 9.61 -1.24
CA ARG A 120 -19.98 9.16 -1.96
C ARG A 120 -19.72 8.52 -3.34
N ARG A 121 -18.80 9.08 -4.15
CA ARG A 121 -18.43 8.51 -5.45
C ARG A 121 -17.72 7.15 -5.31
N LYS A 122 -16.77 7.05 -4.39
CA LYS A 122 -16.01 5.82 -4.12
C LYS A 122 -16.90 4.73 -3.53
N LEU A 123 -17.86 5.13 -2.69
CA LEU A 123 -18.83 4.25 -2.05
C LEU A 123 -19.68 3.45 -3.06
N TYR A 124 -20.08 4.07 -4.18
CA TYR A 124 -20.84 3.39 -5.23
C TYR A 124 -20.07 2.20 -5.80
N HIS A 125 -18.80 2.40 -6.18
CA HIS A 125 -17.94 1.34 -6.72
C HIS A 125 -17.72 0.22 -5.71
N VAL A 126 -17.45 0.55 -4.45
CA VAL A 126 -17.25 -0.44 -3.38
C VAL A 126 -18.52 -1.25 -3.13
N ILE A 127 -19.69 -0.63 -3.16
CA ILE A 127 -20.98 -1.34 -3.01
C ILE A 127 -21.22 -2.30 -4.17
N CYS A 128 -21.00 -1.87 -5.42
CA CYS A 128 -21.14 -2.74 -6.58
C CYS A 128 -20.22 -3.96 -6.48
N GLN A 129 -18.97 -3.76 -6.05
CA GLN A 129 -18.02 -4.85 -5.87
C GLN A 129 -18.48 -5.83 -4.77
N VAL A 130 -18.87 -5.33 -3.60
CA VAL A 130 -19.31 -6.19 -2.48
C VAL A 130 -20.58 -6.96 -2.82
N LEU A 131 -21.52 -6.34 -3.54
CA LEU A 131 -22.75 -7.03 -3.98
C LEU A 131 -22.45 -8.09 -5.04
N SER A 132 -21.51 -7.85 -5.95
CA SER A 132 -21.05 -8.87 -6.91
C SER A 132 -20.43 -10.07 -6.19
N GLU A 133 -19.51 -9.81 -5.25
CA GLU A 133 -18.83 -10.87 -4.49
C GLU A 133 -19.81 -11.74 -3.68
N GLU A 134 -20.83 -11.15 -3.05
CA GLU A 134 -21.84 -11.94 -2.29
C GLU A 134 -22.85 -12.67 -3.19
N MET A 135 -22.99 -12.29 -4.47
CA MET A 135 -23.83 -13.02 -5.44
C MET A 135 -23.08 -14.20 -6.09
N ASP A 136 -21.74 -14.16 -6.12
CA ASP A 136 -20.89 -15.24 -6.63
C ASP A 136 -20.59 -16.32 -5.57
N ASP A 137 -20.82 -16.02 -4.28
CA ASP A 137 -20.63 -16.94 -3.14
C ASP A 137 -21.90 -17.82 -2.84
N GLU A 138 -22.98 -17.69 -3.63
CA GLU A 138 -24.21 -18.52 -3.61
C GLU A 138 -24.17 -19.67 -4.64
#